data_AF-A0A5R2NC42-F1
#
_entry.id   AF-A0A5R2NC42-F1
#
_cell.length_a   1.000
_cell.length_b   1.000
_cell.length_c   1.000
_cell.angle_alpha   90.00
_cell.angle_beta   90.00
_cell.angle_gamma   90.00
#
_symmetry.space_group_name_H-M   'P 1'
#
loop_
_entity.id
_entity.type
_entity.pdbx_description
1 polymer ?
#
loop_
_entity_poly.entity_id
_entity_poly.type
_entity_poly.pdbx_seq_one_letter_code
_entity_poly.pdbx_strand_id
1 'polypeptide(L)'
;LARITPTVSVDTPTFRVTAENAPALVARYDVVVDGSDNFETRYVVADACASQEKPLVHAAVGRFDGSVTVLKPFENGSDGKPNPSYRDLFPEAPPPGLVPSCAEAGVLGALTGVVGTLQAMEAIKLITGIGEPLIGRLLLYDALAARFETIRYKRR
;
A
#
# COMPACT_ATOMS: atom_id res chain seq x y z
N LEU A 1 -15.22 -14.48 -0.99
CA LEU A 1 -14.74 -14.44 0.41
C LEU A 1 -15.57 -15.31 1.34
N ALA A 2 -16.90 -15.16 1.41
CA ALA A 2 -17.76 -15.99 2.27
C ALA A 2 -17.63 -17.52 2.05
N ARG A 3 -17.28 -17.98 0.83
CA ARG A 3 -16.98 -19.40 0.56
C ARG A 3 -15.64 -19.90 1.11
N ILE A 4 -14.68 -19.00 1.33
CA ILE A 4 -13.33 -19.33 1.82
C ILE A 4 -13.35 -19.31 3.35
N THR A 5 -13.91 -18.25 3.93
CA THR A 5 -14.03 -18.08 5.37
C THR A 5 -15.44 -17.60 5.69
N PRO A 6 -16.36 -18.47 6.16
CA PRO A 6 -17.74 -18.09 6.40
C PRO A 6 -17.94 -17.25 7.67
N THR A 7 -16.92 -17.16 8.53
CA THR A 7 -16.96 -16.45 9.81
C THR A 7 -16.57 -14.97 9.72
N VAL A 8 -16.11 -14.49 8.55
CA VAL A 8 -15.75 -13.07 8.37
C VAL A 8 -16.91 -12.25 7.84
N SER A 9 -17.10 -11.06 8.40
CA SER A 9 -17.98 -10.04 7.80
C SER A 9 -17.26 -9.36 6.65
N VAL A 10 -17.97 -9.11 5.54
CA VAL A 10 -17.43 -8.45 4.36
C VAL A 10 -18.35 -7.32 3.96
N ASP A 11 -17.89 -6.08 4.15
CA ASP A 11 -18.56 -4.89 3.65
C ASP A 11 -18.05 -4.56 2.24
N THR A 12 -18.95 -4.42 1.28
CA THR A 12 -18.61 -4.13 -0.13
C THR A 12 -19.16 -2.77 -0.56
N PRO A 13 -18.56 -1.65 -0.14
CA PRO A 13 -18.95 -0.33 -0.63
C PRO A 13 -18.76 -0.24 -2.15
N THR A 14 -19.79 0.23 -2.86
CA THR A 14 -19.81 0.36 -4.33
C THR A 14 -19.71 1.82 -4.74
N PHE A 15 -18.62 2.47 -4.35
CA PHE A 15 -18.28 3.84 -4.76
C PHE A 15 -16.78 3.98 -5.01
N ARG A 16 -16.40 4.96 -5.82
CA ARG A 16 -14.99 5.30 -6.04
C ARG A 16 -14.46 6.05 -4.82
N VAL A 17 -13.25 5.70 -4.37
CA VAL A 17 -12.55 6.44 -3.32
C VAL A 17 -12.10 7.79 -3.90
N THR A 18 -12.44 8.87 -3.21
CA THR A 18 -12.11 10.26 -3.59
C THR A 18 -11.60 11.02 -2.37
N ALA A 19 -11.00 12.19 -2.58
CA ALA A 19 -10.50 13.04 -1.50
C ALA A 19 -11.61 13.40 -0.48
N GLU A 20 -12.86 13.51 -0.94
CA GLU A 20 -14.01 13.87 -0.11
C GLU A 20 -14.46 12.72 0.80
N ASN A 21 -14.39 11.46 0.33
CA ASN A 21 -14.92 10.31 1.07
C ASN A 21 -13.84 9.48 1.79
N ALA A 22 -12.58 9.58 1.39
CA ALA A 22 -11.50 8.75 1.91
C ALA A 22 -11.28 8.91 3.43
N PRO A 23 -11.27 10.14 4.02
CA PRO A 23 -11.03 10.28 5.46
C PRO A 23 -12.08 9.55 6.31
N ALA A 24 -13.37 9.76 5.99
CA ALA A 24 -14.46 9.12 6.72
C ALA A 24 -14.48 7.60 6.52
N LEU A 25 -14.10 7.12 5.33
CA LEU A 25 -13.98 5.69 5.05
C LEU A 25 -12.85 5.05 5.86
N VAL A 26 -11.65 5.64 5.80
CA VAL A 26 -10.43 5.14 6.45
C VAL A 26 -10.59 5.09 7.97
N ALA A 27 -11.23 6.09 8.57
CA ALA A 27 -11.46 6.15 10.01
C ALA A 27 -12.18 4.92 10.60
N ARG A 28 -12.96 4.20 9.77
CA ARG A 28 -13.72 3.00 10.17
C ARG A 28 -12.87 1.74 10.34
N TYR A 29 -11.62 1.74 9.89
CA TYR A 29 -10.78 0.54 9.84
C TYR A 29 -9.50 0.72 10.68
N ASP A 30 -8.93 -0.41 11.10
CA ASP A 30 -7.69 -0.44 11.88
C ASP A 30 -6.44 -0.45 11.00
N VAL A 31 -6.51 -1.09 9.83
CA VAL A 31 -5.42 -1.17 8.84
C VAL A 31 -6.04 -1.03 7.45
N VAL A 32 -5.38 -0.25 6.59
CA VAL A 32 -5.78 -0.08 5.19
C VAL A 32 -4.76 -0.79 4.30
N VAL A 33 -5.25 -1.48 3.27
CA VAL A 33 -4.42 -2.12 2.24
C VAL A 33 -4.79 -1.49 0.91
N ASP A 34 -3.81 -0.86 0.25
CA ASP A 34 -4.00 -0.21 -1.04
C ASP A 34 -3.63 -1.16 -2.18
N GLY A 35 -4.64 -1.66 -2.88
CA GLY A 35 -4.52 -2.44 -4.11
C GLY A 35 -4.96 -1.66 -5.36
N SER A 36 -4.93 -0.33 -5.31
CA SER A 36 -5.38 0.51 -6.43
C SER A 36 -4.36 0.59 -7.58
N ASP A 37 -4.86 0.77 -8.78
CA ASP A 37 -4.10 0.73 -10.03
C ASP A 37 -3.73 2.12 -10.59
N ASN A 38 -4.13 3.19 -9.91
CA ASN A 38 -3.95 4.57 -10.38
C ASN A 38 -3.36 5.47 -9.29
N PHE A 39 -2.58 6.46 -9.71
CA PHE A 39 -1.88 7.37 -8.79
C PHE A 39 -2.85 8.20 -7.94
N GLU A 40 -3.92 8.73 -8.52
CA GLU A 40 -4.89 9.56 -7.82
C GLU A 40 -5.39 8.89 -6.53
N THR A 41 -5.83 7.63 -6.64
CA THR A 41 -6.31 6.85 -5.49
C THR A 41 -5.22 6.60 -4.46
N ARG A 42 -3.99 6.29 -4.91
CA ARG A 42 -2.84 6.06 -3.99
C ARG A 42 -2.54 7.28 -3.14
N TYR A 43 -2.52 8.48 -3.73
CA TYR A 43 -2.32 9.73 -2.99
C TYR A 43 -3.46 10.02 -2.03
N VAL A 44 -4.71 9.91 -2.50
CA VAL A 44 -5.91 10.13 -1.68
C VAL A 44 -5.93 9.20 -0.47
N VAL A 45 -5.68 7.90 -0.66
CA VAL A 45 -5.67 6.91 0.42
C VAL A 45 -4.50 7.14 1.37
N ALA A 46 -3.30 7.44 0.85
CA ALA A 46 -2.13 7.71 1.68
C ALA A 46 -2.32 8.95 2.58
N ASP A 47 -2.84 10.05 2.03
CA ASP A 47 -3.11 11.26 2.79
C ASP A 47 -4.24 11.05 3.81
N ALA A 48 -5.30 10.32 3.44
CA ALA A 48 -6.36 9.95 4.36
C ALA A 48 -5.84 9.09 5.52
N CYS A 49 -5.03 8.06 5.24
CA CYS A 49 -4.41 7.22 6.27
C CYS A 49 -3.48 8.00 7.18
N ALA A 50 -2.67 8.89 6.63
CA ALA A 50 -1.79 9.75 7.42
C ALA A 50 -2.58 10.66 8.37
N SER A 51 -3.66 11.29 7.89
CA SER A 51 -4.48 12.22 8.69
C SER A 51 -5.37 11.52 9.72
N GLN A 52 -5.83 10.29 9.45
CA GLN A 52 -6.64 9.49 10.36
C GLN A 52 -5.82 8.57 11.26
N GLU A 53 -4.49 8.68 11.22
CA GLU A 53 -3.55 7.87 12.00
C GLU A 53 -3.76 6.36 11.79
N LYS A 54 -4.05 5.95 10.55
CA LYS A 54 -4.25 4.55 10.17
C LYS A 54 -3.03 4.01 9.42
N PRO A 55 -2.47 2.85 9.81
CA PRO A 55 -1.44 2.18 9.04
C PRO A 55 -1.92 1.86 7.63
N LEU A 56 -1.06 2.14 6.64
CA LEU A 56 -1.31 1.80 5.25
C LEU A 56 -0.28 0.79 4.74
N VAL A 57 -0.74 -0.37 4.29
CA VAL A 57 0.05 -1.31 3.52
C VAL A 57 -0.10 -0.97 2.04
N HIS A 58 0.91 -0.34 1.47
CA HIS A 58 0.91 0.09 0.07
C HIS A 58 1.68 -0.91 -0.79
N ALA A 59 1.17 -1.16 -1.99
CA ALA A 59 1.92 -1.83 -3.04
C ALA A 59 1.64 -1.24 -4.41
N ALA A 60 2.59 -1.47 -5.32
CA ALA A 60 2.45 -1.18 -6.72
C ALA A 60 3.02 -2.34 -7.54
N VAL A 61 2.42 -2.59 -8.70
CA VAL A 61 2.92 -3.57 -9.68
C VAL A 61 3.15 -2.85 -11.00
N GLY A 62 4.32 -3.08 -11.59
CA GLY A 62 4.63 -2.81 -12.98
C GLY A 62 4.36 -4.03 -13.84
N ARG A 63 4.99 -4.08 -15.02
CA ARG A 63 4.82 -5.19 -15.96
C ARG A 63 5.49 -6.48 -15.45
N PHE A 64 6.68 -6.34 -14.86
CA PHE A 64 7.49 -7.46 -14.36
C PHE A 64 8.15 -7.16 -13.02
N ASP A 65 7.74 -6.09 -12.35
CA ASP A 65 8.29 -5.64 -11.09
C ASP A 65 7.17 -5.27 -10.13
N GLY A 66 7.45 -5.33 -8.84
CA GLY A 66 6.51 -4.94 -7.81
C GLY A 66 7.21 -4.33 -6.62
N SER A 67 6.46 -3.54 -5.85
CA SER A 67 6.96 -2.98 -4.60
C SER A 67 5.93 -3.05 -3.49
N VAL A 68 6.39 -3.20 -2.25
CA VAL A 68 5.57 -3.21 -1.04
C VAL A 68 6.24 -2.39 0.05
N THR A 69 5.44 -1.59 0.77
CA THR A 69 5.89 -0.86 1.95
C THR A 69 4.74 -0.65 2.94
N VAL A 70 5.09 -0.27 4.18
CA VAL A 70 4.12 0.10 5.21
C VAL A 70 4.34 1.55 5.60
N LEU A 71 3.26 2.33 5.64
CA LEU A 71 3.29 3.75 5.94
C LEU A 71 2.57 4.02 7.27
N LYS A 72 3.29 4.63 8.21
CA LYS A 72 2.79 5.13 9.50
C LYS A 72 3.40 6.50 9.83
N PRO A 73 3.21 7.52 8.96
CA PRO A 73 3.93 8.80 9.08
C PRO A 73 3.56 9.64 10.31
N PHE A 74 2.47 9.27 11.00
CA PHE A 74 2.01 9.82 12.28
C PHE A 74 2.79 9.27 13.49
N GLU A 75 3.61 8.23 13.30
CA GLU A 75 4.49 7.69 14.33
C GLU A 75 5.95 8.04 14.08
N ASN A 76 6.76 7.94 15.14
CA ASN A 76 8.22 7.99 15.04
C ASN A 76 8.81 6.59 14.85
N GLY A 77 9.89 6.51 14.06
CA GLY A 77 10.71 5.33 13.92
C GLY A 77 11.60 5.09 15.13
N SER A 78 12.35 3.98 15.08
CA SER A 78 13.28 3.59 16.15
C SER A 78 14.43 4.58 16.38
N ASP A 79 14.69 5.47 15.42
CA ASP A 79 15.68 6.54 15.52
C ASP A 79 15.10 7.84 16.12
N GLY A 80 13.85 7.80 16.61
CA GLY A 80 13.14 8.94 17.20
C GLY A 80 12.67 9.97 16.18
N LYS A 81 12.87 9.73 14.88
CA LYS A 81 12.43 10.62 13.81
C LYS A 81 11.07 10.19 13.28
N PRO A 82 10.26 11.11 12.72
CA PRO A 82 9.01 10.72 12.10
C PRO A 82 9.23 9.73 10.96
N ASN A 83 8.37 8.72 10.88
CA ASN A 83 8.38 7.77 9.78
C ASN A 83 8.09 8.48 8.44
N PRO A 84 8.64 7.98 7.32
CA PRO A 84 8.36 8.55 6.01
C PRO A 84 6.91 8.26 5.56
N SER A 85 6.36 9.21 4.83
CA SER A 85 5.07 9.17 4.15
C SER A 85 5.20 8.66 2.71
N TYR A 86 4.06 8.46 2.04
CA TYR A 86 4.04 8.18 0.61
C TYR A 86 4.69 9.30 -0.22
N ARG A 87 4.55 10.56 0.22
CA ARG A 87 5.10 11.74 -0.46
C ARG A 87 6.61 11.85 -0.33
N ASP A 88 7.22 11.19 0.65
CA ASP A 88 8.69 11.11 0.74
C ASP A 88 9.28 10.23 -0.36
N LEU A 89 8.56 9.15 -0.72
CA LEU A 89 8.89 8.26 -1.84
C LEU A 89 8.51 8.88 -3.19
N PHE A 90 7.29 9.42 -3.28
CA PHE A 90 6.70 9.96 -4.51
C PHE A 90 6.16 11.38 -4.25
N PRO A 91 7.00 12.43 -4.36
CA PRO A 91 6.63 13.79 -3.95
C PRO A 91 5.37 14.34 -4.63
N GLU A 92 5.27 14.12 -5.94
CA GLU A 92 4.20 14.62 -6.77
C GLU A 92 3.70 13.50 -7.68
N ALA A 93 2.39 13.47 -7.90
CA ALA A 93 1.79 12.52 -8.83
C ALA A 93 2.33 12.79 -10.24
N PRO A 94 2.65 11.74 -11.02
CA PRO A 94 3.00 11.94 -12.41
C PRO A 94 1.83 12.60 -13.17
N PRO A 95 2.10 13.40 -14.21
CA PRO A 95 1.07 13.95 -15.08
C PRO A 95 0.10 12.85 -15.57
N PRO A 96 -1.21 13.15 -15.67
CA PRO A 96 -2.18 12.19 -16.21
C PRO A 96 -1.73 11.65 -17.58
N GLY A 97 -1.78 10.33 -17.74
CA GLY A 97 -1.41 9.66 -19.00
C GLY A 97 0.09 9.44 -19.23
N LEU A 98 0.97 9.88 -18.33
CA LEU A 98 2.42 9.64 -18.47
C LEU A 98 2.81 8.17 -18.24
N VAL A 99 2.10 7.50 -17.33
CA VAL A 99 2.34 6.10 -16.97
C VAL A 99 1.05 5.31 -17.21
N PRO A 100 1.07 4.30 -18.08
CA PRO A 100 -0.12 3.49 -18.35
C PRO A 100 -0.53 2.72 -17.09
N SER A 101 -1.84 2.57 -16.89
CA SER A 101 -2.39 1.72 -15.82
C SER A 101 -2.09 0.24 -16.07
N CYS A 102 -2.26 -0.59 -15.04
CA CYS A 102 -2.16 -2.06 -15.20
C CYS A 102 -3.15 -2.59 -16.25
N ALA A 103 -4.33 -1.97 -16.36
CA ALA A 103 -5.34 -2.31 -17.36
C ALA A 103 -4.91 -1.96 -18.79
N GLU A 104 -4.08 -0.93 -18.97
CA GLU A 104 -3.59 -0.47 -20.27
C GLU A 104 -2.31 -1.19 -20.70
N ALA A 105 -1.37 -1.41 -19.77
CA ALA A 105 -0.08 -2.04 -20.07
C ALA A 105 -0.13 -3.58 -20.06
N GLY A 106 -1.14 -4.16 -19.38
CA GLY A 106 -1.19 -5.57 -19.04
C GLY A 106 -0.32 -5.93 -17.83
N VAL A 107 -0.82 -6.80 -16.97
CA VAL A 107 -0.13 -7.25 -15.75
C VAL A 107 -0.15 -8.77 -15.63
N LEU A 108 0.96 -9.36 -15.16
CA LEU A 108 1.03 -10.79 -14.90
C LEU A 108 0.30 -11.15 -13.61
N GLY A 109 -0.72 -12.01 -13.69
CA GLY A 109 -1.50 -12.45 -12.53
C GLY A 109 -0.63 -13.09 -11.42
N ALA A 110 0.42 -13.82 -11.80
CA ALA A 110 1.37 -14.40 -10.85
C ALA A 110 2.11 -13.31 -10.04
N LEU A 111 2.54 -12.23 -10.69
CA LEU A 111 3.17 -11.08 -10.03
C LEU A 111 2.20 -10.41 -9.04
N THR A 112 0.95 -10.15 -9.46
CA THR A 112 -0.07 -9.60 -8.55
C THR A 112 -0.35 -10.53 -7.36
N GLY A 113 -0.30 -11.85 -7.58
CA GLY A 113 -0.46 -12.83 -6.51
C GLY A 113 0.67 -12.77 -5.48
N VAL A 114 1.93 -12.69 -5.93
CA VAL A 114 3.10 -12.53 -5.04
C VAL A 114 3.00 -11.23 -4.24
N VAL A 115 2.77 -10.11 -4.91
CA VAL A 115 2.73 -8.79 -4.27
C VAL A 115 1.55 -8.65 -3.31
N GLY A 116 0.36 -9.10 -3.71
CA GLY A 116 -0.81 -9.11 -2.83
C GLY A 116 -0.64 -10.03 -1.60
N THR A 117 0.06 -11.15 -1.75
CA THR A 117 0.40 -12.04 -0.62
C THR A 117 1.35 -11.35 0.36
N LEU A 118 2.33 -10.60 -0.15
CA LEU A 118 3.23 -9.80 0.68
C LEU A 118 2.47 -8.68 1.42
N GLN A 119 1.51 -8.01 0.76
CA GLN A 119 0.64 -7.04 1.43
C GLN A 119 -0.17 -7.67 2.57
N ALA A 120 -0.78 -8.84 2.32
CA ALA A 120 -1.53 -9.56 3.34
C ALA A 120 -0.64 -9.93 4.54
N MET A 121 0.63 -10.30 4.28
CA MET A 121 1.59 -10.59 5.34
C MET A 121 1.93 -9.35 6.19
N GLU A 122 2.10 -8.17 5.57
CA GLU A 122 2.29 -6.92 6.30
C GLU A 122 1.05 -6.56 7.15
N ALA A 123 -0.16 -6.76 6.61
CA ALA A 123 -1.39 -6.53 7.36
C ALA A 123 -1.49 -7.45 8.59
N ILE A 124 -1.16 -8.74 8.44
CA ILE A 124 -1.13 -9.71 9.55
C ILE A 124 -0.14 -9.26 10.62
N LYS A 125 1.08 -8.85 10.25
CA LYS A 125 2.08 -8.35 11.19
C LYS A 125 1.57 -7.14 11.98
N LEU A 126 0.92 -6.20 11.30
CA LEU A 126 0.34 -5.02 11.95
C LEU A 126 -0.78 -5.38 12.92
N ILE A 127 -1.71 -6.24 12.51
CA ILE A 127 -2.86 -6.66 13.34
C ILE A 127 -2.41 -7.44 14.58
N THR A 128 -1.42 -8.33 14.41
CA THR A 128 -0.99 -9.25 15.48
C THR A 128 0.17 -8.72 16.31
N GLY A 129 0.81 -7.63 15.89
CA GLY A 129 1.97 -7.05 16.58
C GLY A 129 3.24 -7.91 16.50
N ILE A 130 3.37 -8.74 15.46
CA ILE A 130 4.51 -9.65 15.29
C ILE A 130 5.50 -9.19 14.22
N GLY A 131 6.76 -9.60 14.37
CA GLY A 131 7.81 -9.36 13.39
C GLY A 131 8.10 -7.87 13.18
N GLU A 132 8.64 -7.54 12.01
CA GLU A 132 9.05 -6.18 11.66
C GLU A 132 8.32 -5.72 10.39
N PRO A 133 7.29 -4.86 10.48
CA PRO A 133 6.62 -4.27 9.31
C PRO A 133 7.59 -3.45 8.44
N LEU A 134 7.30 -3.33 7.15
CA LEU A 134 8.12 -2.61 6.15
C LEU A 134 8.06 -1.07 6.29
N ILE A 135 8.05 -0.55 7.51
CA ILE A 135 8.06 0.89 7.78
C ILE A 135 9.45 1.45 7.46
N GLY A 136 9.51 2.49 6.61
CA GLY A 136 10.77 3.07 6.14
C GLY A 136 11.61 2.11 5.28
N ARG A 137 10.99 1.02 4.80
CA ARG A 137 11.61 0.01 3.94
C ARG A 137 10.73 -0.26 2.73
N LEU A 138 11.31 -0.18 1.54
CA LEU A 138 10.65 -0.51 0.28
C LEU A 138 11.19 -1.87 -0.17
N LEU A 139 10.33 -2.89 -0.12
CA LEU A 139 10.62 -4.18 -0.71
C LEU A 139 10.35 -4.08 -2.21
N LEU A 140 11.35 -4.37 -3.02
CA LEU A 140 11.29 -4.48 -4.48
C LEU A 140 11.34 -5.94 -4.87
N TYR A 141 10.51 -6.32 -5.83
CA TYR A 141 10.49 -7.64 -6.45
C TYR A 141 10.69 -7.50 -7.95
N ASP A 142 11.74 -8.12 -8.47
CA ASP A 142 11.97 -8.34 -9.90
C ASP A 142 11.51 -9.76 -10.25
N ALA A 143 10.43 -9.86 -11.02
CA ALA A 143 9.83 -11.14 -11.38
C ALA A 143 10.62 -11.91 -12.44
N LEU A 144 11.40 -11.22 -13.29
CA LEU A 144 12.21 -11.88 -14.31
C LEU A 144 13.45 -12.54 -13.71
N ALA A 145 14.08 -11.86 -12.75
CA ALA A 145 15.25 -12.37 -12.05
C ALA A 145 14.90 -13.18 -10.79
N ALA A 146 13.61 -13.22 -10.41
CA ALA A 146 13.14 -13.76 -9.14
C ALA A 146 13.91 -13.18 -7.93
N ARG A 147 14.20 -11.89 -7.96
CA ARG A 147 15.04 -11.21 -6.97
C ARG A 147 14.21 -10.32 -6.06
N PHE A 148 14.47 -10.40 -4.76
CA PHE A 148 13.98 -9.46 -3.77
C PHE A 148 15.11 -8.54 -3.31
N GLU A 149 14.81 -7.25 -3.20
CA GLU A 149 15.73 -6.24 -2.70
C GLU A 149 14.98 -5.31 -1.74
N THR A 150 15.59 -4.95 -0.62
CA THR A 150 14.98 -4.02 0.32
C THR A 150 15.81 -2.76 0.43
N ILE A 151 15.20 -1.62 0.11
CA ILE A 151 15.82 -0.31 0.20
C ILE A 151 15.25 0.42 1.43
N ARG A 152 16.12 1.11 2.18
CA ARG A 152 15.68 1.98 3.28
C ARG A 152 15.47 3.40 2.76
N TYR A 153 14.40 4.04 3.19
CA TYR A 153 14.10 5.43 2.88
C TYR A 153 13.71 6.18 4.16
N LYS A 154 13.89 7.50 4.15
CA LYS A 154 13.66 8.38 5.30
C LYS A 154 12.77 9.52 4.87
N ARG A 155 12.15 10.16 5.88
CA ARG A 155 11.43 11.40 5.68
C ARG A 155 12.40 12.46 5.13
N ARG A 156 11.93 13.25 4.17
CA ARG A 156 12.68 14.37 3.59
C ARG A 156 12.86 15.51 4.59
#